data_AF-A0A949IUF1-F1
#
_entry.id   AF-A0A949IUF1-F1
#
_cell.length_a   1.000
_cell.length_b   1.000
_cell.length_c   1.000
_cell.angle_alpha   90.00
_cell.angle_beta   90.00
_cell.angle_gamma   90.00
#
_symmetry.space_group_name_H-M   'P 1'
#
loop_
_entity.id
_entity.type
_entity.pdbx_description
1 polymer ?
#
loop_
_entity_poly.entity_id
_entity_poly.type
_entity_poly.pdbx_seq_one_letter_code
_entity_poly.pdbx_strand_id
1 'polypeptide(L)'
;MRTDQYMGLTKKAKKIIERSIKVREIGKTIMPDKSEVAFDRVVDKLLATRTVCGKIVGAWVDEVAQLHRYTFGSGVVYEEYVQCTPWCGGPMYFIALRRVRKDGSAGKFLKTSLWSSKETQLREEHNNSAAD
;
A
#
# COMPACT_ATOMS: atom_id res chain seq x y z
N MET A 1 21.89 -16.00 12.18
CA MET A 1 20.53 -16.09 11.60
C MET A 1 20.47 -15.04 10.49
N ARG A 2 20.32 -15.44 9.22
CA ARG A 2 20.15 -14.48 8.11
C ARG A 2 18.66 -14.08 8.11
N THR A 3 18.37 -12.79 8.12
CA THR A 3 16.99 -12.28 8.24
C THR A 3 16.58 -11.61 6.94
N ASP A 4 15.36 -11.91 6.48
CA ASP A 4 14.71 -11.16 5.42
C ASP A 4 14.47 -9.72 5.91
N GLN A 5 14.89 -8.72 5.14
CA GLN A 5 14.78 -7.32 5.51
C GLN A 5 13.64 -6.63 4.77
N TYR A 6 12.81 -5.87 5.50
CA TYR A 6 11.66 -5.17 4.94
C TYR A 6 11.81 -3.66 5.09
N MET A 7 12.06 -2.98 3.98
CA MET A 7 12.02 -1.51 3.93
C MET A 7 10.58 -0.99 3.76
N GLY A 8 9.73 -1.79 3.11
CA GLY A 8 8.32 -1.47 2.91
C GLY A 8 8.10 -0.23 2.05
N LEU A 9 6.99 0.47 2.28
CA LEU A 9 6.64 1.72 1.59
C LEU A 9 7.49 2.91 2.06
N THR A 10 7.89 3.76 1.12
CA THR A 10 8.53 5.06 1.42
C THR A 10 7.62 5.94 2.28
N LYS A 11 8.20 6.86 3.07
CA LYS A 11 7.43 7.82 3.89
C LYS A 11 6.43 8.63 3.05
N LYS A 12 6.79 8.96 1.81
CA LYS A 12 5.91 9.66 0.86
C LYS A 12 4.72 8.79 0.45
N ALA A 13 4.96 7.53 0.12
CA ALA A 13 3.91 6.58 -0.22
C ALA A 13 2.95 6.36 0.95
N LYS A 14 3.47 6.16 2.17
CA LYS A 14 2.66 6.03 3.40
C LYS A 14 1.74 7.22 3.61
N LYS A 15 2.25 8.44 3.44
CA LYS A 15 1.45 9.67 3.56
C LYS A 15 0.28 9.73 2.57
N ILE A 16 0.39 9.10 1.40
CA ILE A 16 -0.69 9.06 0.41
C ILE A 16 -1.81 8.11 0.86
N ILE A 17 -1.45 6.93 1.35
CA ILE A 17 -2.41 5.88 1.75
C ILE A 17 -3.04 6.13 3.12
N GLU A 18 -2.30 6.73 4.06
CA GLU A 18 -2.75 7.01 5.44
C GLU A 18 -3.51 8.33 5.55
N ARG A 19 -3.75 9.02 4.43
CA ARG A 19 -4.51 10.27 4.44
C ARG A 19 -5.93 10.02 4.95
N SER A 20 -6.32 10.72 6.01
CA SER A 20 -7.69 10.75 6.51
C SER A 20 -8.41 12.03 6.07
N ILE A 21 -9.73 11.94 5.98
CA ILE A 21 -10.62 13.08 5.80
C ILE A 21 -11.67 13.09 6.91
N LYS A 22 -12.04 14.28 7.36
CA LYS A 22 -13.16 14.46 8.28
C LYS A 22 -14.46 14.34 7.49
N VAL A 23 -15.29 13.36 7.86
CA VAL A 23 -16.60 13.14 7.27
C VAL A 23 -17.65 13.31 8.36
N ARG A 24 -18.72 14.06 8.05
CA ARG A 24 -19.90 14.13 8.91
C ARG A 24 -20.74 12.88 8.65
N GLU A 25 -20.89 12.06 9.68
CA GLU A 25 -21.76 10.90 9.66
C GLU A 25 -23.07 11.28 10.34
N ILE A 26 -24.16 11.17 9.60
CA ILE A 26 -25.52 11.32 10.10
C ILE A 26 -26.20 9.98 9.93
N GLY A 27 -26.75 9.44 11.01
CA GLY A 27 -27.37 8.13 10.97
C GLY A 27 -28.17 7.83 12.22
N LYS A 28 -28.64 6.60 12.30
CA LYS A 28 -29.35 6.08 13.46
C LYS A 28 -28.71 4.75 13.87
N THR A 29 -28.46 4.60 15.15
CA THR A 29 -28.09 3.31 15.75
C THR A 29 -29.38 2.63 16.18
N ILE A 30 -29.61 1.41 15.69
CA ILE A 30 -30.68 0.55 16.18
C ILE A 30 -30.12 -0.25 17.35
N MET A 31 -30.67 -0.02 18.53
CA MET A 31 -30.27 -0.70 19.75
C MET A 31 -30.90 -2.12 19.82
N PRO A 32 -30.40 -3.02 20.68
CA PRO A 32 -30.97 -4.36 20.84
C PRO A 32 -32.45 -4.38 21.26
N ASP A 33 -32.92 -3.34 21.93
CA ASP A 33 -34.33 -3.12 22.30
C ASP A 33 -35.19 -2.56 21.15
N LYS A 34 -34.62 -2.48 19.93
CA LYS A 34 -35.21 -1.87 18.73
C LYS A 34 -35.42 -0.35 18.82
N SER A 35 -34.92 0.31 19.85
CA SER A 35 -34.94 1.78 19.89
C SER A 35 -33.96 2.36 18.87
N GLU A 36 -34.34 3.47 18.25
CA GLU A 36 -33.50 4.20 17.30
C GLU A 36 -32.88 5.42 17.97
N VAL A 37 -31.55 5.47 18.02
CA VAL A 37 -30.81 6.65 18.51
C VAL A 37 -30.15 7.34 17.34
N ALA A 38 -30.62 8.55 17.02
CA ALA A 38 -29.99 9.38 15.99
C ALA A 38 -28.60 9.85 16.47
N PHE A 39 -27.64 9.85 15.56
CA PHE A 39 -26.33 10.43 15.80
C PHE A 39 -25.96 11.36 14.65
N ASP A 40 -25.22 12.41 15.01
CA ASP A 40 -24.59 13.34 14.10
C ASP A 40 -23.21 13.64 14.66
N ARG A 41 -22.17 13.16 13.98
CA ARG A 41 -20.80 13.25 14.46
C ARG A 41 -19.83 13.45 13.30
N VAL A 42 -18.69 14.06 13.59
CA VAL A 42 -17.59 14.17 12.66
C VAL A 42 -16.54 13.12 13.00
N VAL A 43 -16.20 12.27 12.03
CA VAL A 43 -15.25 11.17 12.20
C VAL A 43 -14.14 11.28 11.17
N ASP A 44 -12.91 10.99 11.58
CA ASP A 44 -11.80 10.81 10.65
C ASP A 44 -11.93 9.45 9.98
N LYS A 45 -12.20 9.45 8.67
CA LYS A 45 -12.19 8.24 7.85
C LYS A 45 -10.96 8.18 6.98
N LEU A 46 -10.32 7.01 6.94
CA LEU A 46 -9.25 6.75 5.98
C LEU A 46 -9.80 6.95 4.57
N LEU A 47 -9.04 7.65 3.74
CA LEU A 47 -9.44 7.95 2.36
C LEU A 47 -9.43 6.70 1.48
N ALA A 48 -8.67 5.68 1.89
CA ALA A 48 -8.49 4.44 1.15
C ALA A 48 -8.86 3.20 1.98
N THR A 49 -9.55 2.25 1.34
CA THR A 49 -9.76 0.91 1.85
C THR A 49 -8.59 0.02 1.47
N ARG A 50 -8.06 -0.74 2.43
CA ARG A 50 -6.94 -1.67 2.24
C ARG A 50 -7.45 -3.09 2.07
N THR A 51 -6.94 -3.79 1.06
CA THR A 51 -7.19 -5.21 0.80
C THR A 51 -5.87 -5.89 0.45
N VAL A 52 -5.74 -7.20 0.69
CA VAL A 52 -4.54 -7.96 0.30
C VAL A 52 -4.68 -8.34 -1.18
N CYS A 53 -3.65 -8.09 -1.99
CA CYS A 53 -3.64 -8.42 -3.41
C CYS A 53 -2.53 -9.38 -3.84
N GLY A 54 -1.53 -9.61 -2.98
CA GLY A 54 -0.41 -10.48 -3.30
C GLY A 54 0.41 -10.83 -2.08
N LYS A 55 1.42 -11.65 -2.32
CA LYS A 55 2.38 -12.10 -1.31
C LYS A 55 3.78 -11.92 -1.85
N ILE A 56 4.71 -11.58 -0.97
CA ILE A 56 6.14 -11.62 -1.24
C ILE A 56 6.62 -13.02 -0.86
N VAL A 57 7.26 -13.70 -1.81
CA VAL A 57 7.88 -15.01 -1.59
C VAL A 57 9.30 -14.77 -1.06
N GLY A 58 9.61 -15.43 0.05
CA GLY A 58 10.92 -15.35 0.68
C GLY A 58 11.96 -16.21 -0.02
N ALA A 59 13.23 -15.98 0.31
CA ALA A 59 14.30 -16.88 -0.13
C ALA A 59 14.24 -18.26 0.53
N TRP A 60 13.63 -18.35 1.72
CA TRP A 60 13.66 -19.55 2.58
C TRP A 60 12.29 -19.98 3.11
N VAL A 61 11.25 -19.17 2.89
CA VAL A 61 9.88 -19.44 3.30
C VAL A 61 8.91 -18.94 2.24
N ASP A 62 7.76 -19.60 2.11
CA ASP A 62 6.82 -19.36 1.02
C ASP A 62 6.14 -17.98 1.08
N GLU A 63 5.99 -17.43 2.28
CA GLU A 63 5.38 -16.12 2.49
C GLU A 63 6.15 -15.36 3.57
N VAL A 64 6.64 -14.19 3.20
CA VAL A 64 7.35 -13.32 4.12
C VAL A 64 6.62 -12.01 4.43
N ALA A 65 5.78 -11.54 3.50
CA ALA A 65 4.91 -10.39 3.70
C ALA A 65 3.76 -10.37 2.67
N GLN A 66 2.72 -9.59 2.95
CA GLN A 66 1.58 -9.38 2.06
C GLN A 66 1.72 -8.04 1.33
N LEU A 67 1.33 -8.02 0.06
CA LEU A 67 1.17 -6.82 -0.75
C LEU A 67 -0.30 -6.39 -0.71
N HIS A 68 -0.50 -5.09 -0.63
CA HIS A 68 -1.82 -4.51 -0.45
C HIS A 68 -2.28 -3.69 -1.66
N ARG A 69 -3.60 -3.68 -1.86
CA ARG A 69 -4.33 -2.80 -2.75
C ARG A 69 -5.11 -1.78 -1.92
N TYR A 70 -4.96 -0.52 -2.31
CA TYR A 70 -5.61 0.65 -1.70
C TYR A 70 -6.64 1.23 -2.67
N THR A 71 -7.91 1.17 -2.30
CA THR A 71 -9.03 1.70 -3.09
C THR A 71 -9.53 3.00 -2.47
N PHE A 72 -9.35 4.12 -3.17
CA PHE A 72 -9.76 5.43 -2.70
C PHE A 72 -11.23 5.70 -3.04
N GLY A 73 -11.91 6.50 -2.23
CA GLY A 73 -13.32 6.88 -2.49
C GLY A 73 -13.56 7.58 -3.84
N SER A 74 -12.50 8.13 -4.47
CA SER A 74 -12.53 8.68 -5.83
C SER A 74 -12.52 7.63 -6.95
N GLY A 75 -12.41 6.34 -6.61
CA GLY A 75 -12.23 5.24 -7.57
C GLY A 75 -10.78 5.05 -8.04
N VAL A 76 -9.83 5.84 -7.52
CA VAL A 76 -8.40 5.62 -7.79
C VAL A 76 -7.93 4.43 -6.96
N VAL A 77 -7.26 3.49 -7.62
CA VAL A 77 -6.71 2.30 -6.97
C VAL A 77 -5.19 2.29 -7.10
N TYR A 78 -4.50 2.02 -5.99
CA TYR A 78 -3.06 1.77 -5.97
C TYR A 78 -2.76 0.38 -5.45
N GLU A 79 -1.68 -0.21 -5.95
CA GLU A 79 -1.17 -1.50 -5.48
C GLU A 79 0.28 -1.36 -5.04
N GLU A 80 0.60 -2.04 -3.94
CA GLU A 80 1.96 -2.34 -3.56
C GLU A 80 2.57 -3.34 -4.52
N TYR A 81 3.84 -3.11 -4.86
CA TYR A 81 4.64 -4.06 -5.61
C TYR A 81 6.09 -3.99 -5.11
N VAL A 82 6.83 -5.08 -5.27
CA VAL A 82 8.26 -5.12 -4.97
C VAL A 82 9.01 -4.42 -6.10
N GLN A 83 9.62 -3.27 -5.80
CA GLN A 83 10.41 -2.50 -6.74
C GLN A 83 11.76 -3.19 -7.02
N CYS A 84 12.43 -3.65 -5.97
CA CYS A 84 13.68 -4.39 -6.08
C CYS A 84 13.95 -5.22 -4.82
N THR A 85 14.80 -6.24 -4.99
CA THR A 85 15.26 -7.13 -3.91
C THR A 85 16.79 -7.28 -3.92
N PRO A 86 17.57 -6.23 -3.62
CA PRO A 86 19.02 -6.37 -3.51
C PRO A 86 19.42 -7.39 -2.43
N TRP A 87 20.54 -8.07 -2.66
CA TRP A 87 21.02 -9.15 -1.79
C TRP A 87 22.35 -8.78 -1.13
N CYS A 88 22.33 -8.60 0.18
CA CYS A 88 23.54 -8.32 0.97
C CYS A 88 23.44 -9.02 2.33
N GLY A 89 23.98 -10.23 2.42
CA GLY A 89 23.80 -11.11 3.59
C GLY A 89 22.40 -11.72 3.74
N GLY A 90 21.45 -11.32 2.88
CA GLY A 90 20.07 -11.78 2.78
C GLY A 90 19.27 -10.87 1.82
N PRO A 91 18.04 -11.24 1.44
CA PRO A 91 17.19 -10.40 0.58
C PRO A 91 16.61 -9.21 1.36
N MET A 92 16.55 -8.05 0.68
CA MET A 92 15.96 -6.83 1.21
C MET A 92 14.87 -6.31 0.28
N TYR A 93 13.61 -6.31 0.72
CA TYR A 93 12.46 -6.01 -0.12
C TYR A 93 12.06 -4.53 -0.03
N PHE A 94 12.18 -3.83 -1.15
CA PHE A 94 11.74 -2.44 -1.31
C PHE A 94 10.38 -2.40 -1.98
N ILE A 95 9.38 -1.80 -1.33
CA ILE A 95 8.00 -1.77 -1.83
C ILE A 95 7.65 -0.36 -2.28
N ALA A 96 6.99 -0.24 -3.43
CA ALA A 96 6.48 1.02 -3.96
C ALA A 96 5.03 0.90 -4.41
N LEU A 97 4.43 2.01 -4.86
CA LEU A 97 3.05 2.05 -5.33
C LEU A 97 2.98 2.16 -6.85
N ARG A 98 2.06 1.40 -7.46
CA ARG A 98 1.63 1.59 -8.84
C ARG A 98 0.14 1.89 -8.88
N ARG A 99 -0.29 2.70 -9.83
CA ARG A 99 -1.72 2.96 -10.04
C ARG A 99 -2.31 1.82 -10.85
N VAL A 100 -3.47 1.30 -10.46
CA VAL A 100 -4.20 0.30 -11.26
C VAL A 100 -5.05 1.02 -12.30
N ARG A 101 -5.13 0.47 -13.51
CA ARG A 101 -5.97 0.99 -14.59
C ARG A 101 -7.44 0.62 -14.35
N LYS A 102 -8.36 1.25 -15.11
CA LYS A 102 -9.81 1.04 -14.95
C LYS A 102 -10.28 -0.39 -15.25
N ASP A 103 -9.54 -1.08 -16.11
CA ASP A 103 -9.71 -2.49 -16.48
C ASP A 103 -9.12 -3.46 -15.44
N GLY A 104 -8.55 -2.95 -14.34
CA GLY A 104 -7.93 -3.77 -13.29
C GLY A 104 -6.50 -4.21 -13.58
N SER A 105 -5.94 -3.83 -14.74
CA SER A 105 -4.56 -4.18 -15.10
C SER A 105 -3.54 -3.26 -14.43
N ALA A 106 -2.29 -3.74 -14.32
CA ALA A 106 -1.18 -2.97 -13.78
C ALA A 106 -1.00 -1.67 -14.59
N GLY A 107 -1.06 -0.53 -13.91
CA GLY A 107 -0.83 0.77 -14.52
C GLY A 107 0.52 1.36 -14.14
N LYS A 108 0.64 2.67 -14.38
CA LYS A 108 1.92 3.37 -14.24
C LYS A 108 2.39 3.42 -12.79
N PHE A 109 3.69 3.30 -12.60
CA PHE A 109 4.33 3.52 -11.31
C PHE A 109 4.12 4.94 -10.82
N LEU A 110 3.92 5.06 -9.50
CA LEU A 110 3.84 6.35 -8.86
C LEU A 110 5.26 6.81 -8.52
N LYS A 111 5.85 7.64 -9.38
CA LYS A 111 7.24 8.12 -9.25
C LYS A 111 7.58 8.66 -7.86
N THR A 112 6.63 9.31 -7.19
CA THR A 112 6.82 9.87 -5.85
C THR A 112 6.90 8.82 -4.73
N SER A 113 6.50 7.59 -5.02
CA SER A 113 6.56 6.45 -4.11
C SER A 113 7.82 5.60 -4.26
N LEU A 114 8.56 5.75 -5.37
CA LEU A 114 9.75 4.97 -5.68
C LEU A 114 10.89 5.26 -4.70
N TRP A 115 11.63 4.21 -4.38
CA TRP A 115 12.91 4.32 -3.68
C TRP A 115 13.98 4.80 -4.65
N SER A 116 14.88 5.65 -4.14
CA SER A 116 15.99 6.18 -4.94
C SER A 116 17.15 5.19 -5.06
N SER A 117 17.96 5.32 -6.10
CA SER A 117 19.18 4.52 -6.32
C SER A 117 20.20 4.62 -5.18
N LYS A 118 20.21 5.76 -4.48
CA LYS A 118 21.00 5.94 -3.27
C LYS A 118 20.52 5.06 -2.11
N GLU A 119 19.21 4.86 -1.99
CA GLU A 119 18.61 4.04 -0.93
C GLU A 119 18.66 2.55 -1.26
N THR A 120 18.48 2.19 -2.52
CA THR A 120 18.52 0.78 -2.97
C THR A 120 19.94 0.28 -3.21
N GLN A 121 20.92 1.17 -3.34
CA GLN A 121 22.32 0.88 -3.71
C GLN A 121 22.46 0.20 -5.07
N LEU A 122 21.40 0.24 -5.88
CA LEU A 122 21.35 -0.31 -7.23
C LEU A 122 21.58 0.80 -8.25
N ARG A 123 22.12 0.45 -9.42
CA ARG A 123 22.18 1.38 -10.57
C ARG A 123 20.76 1.69 -11.03
N GLU A 124 20.53 2.87 -11.60
CA GLU A 124 19.19 3.34 -12.02
C GLU A 124 18.48 2.36 -12.97
N GLU A 125 19.25 1.65 -13.80
CA GLU A 125 18.78 0.61 -14.71
C GLU A 125 18.10 -0.57 -13.99
N HIS A 126 18.56 -0.91 -12.79
CA HIS A 126 18.01 -2.01 -11.99
C HIS A 126 16.83 -1.58 -11.10
N ASN A 127 16.68 -0.28 -10.85
CA ASN A 127 15.59 0.26 -10.02
C ASN A 127 14.23 0.31 -10.74
N ASN A 128 14.23 0.10 -12.06
CA ASN A 128 13.07 0.21 -12.94
C ASN A 128 12.84 -1.04 -13.79
N SER A 129 13.37 -2.22 -13.42
CA SER A 129 13.22 -3.46 -14.18
C SER A 129 11.78 -4.01 -14.29
N ALA A 130 10.78 -3.25 -13.82
CA ALA A 130 9.37 -3.52 -14.01
C ALA A 130 8.65 -2.48 -14.93
N ALA A 131 9.39 -1.56 -15.57
CA ALA A 131 8.85 -0.41 -16.30
C ALA A 131 8.77 -0.49 -17.83
N ASP A 132 8.82 -1.70 -18.38
CA ASP A 132 8.40 -1.96 -19.76
C ASP A 132 7.09 -2.76 -19.81
#